data_AF-Q8SWN5-F1
#
_entry.id   AF-Q8SWN5-F1
#
_cell.length_a   1.000
_cell.length_b   1.000
_cell.length_c   1.000
_cell.angle_alpha   90.00
_cell.angle_beta   90.00
_cell.angle_gamma   90.00
#
_symmetry.space_group_name_H-M   'P 1'
#
loop_
_entity.id
_entity.type
_entity.pdbx_description
1 polymer ?
#
loop_
_entity_poly.entity_id
_entity_poly.type
_entity_poly.pdbx_seq_one_letter_code
_entity_poly.pdbx_strand_id
1 'polypeptide(L)'
;MEEREESISFVDQRFLGSKPLDDTNVLEYFSGSPFYDKSCNNEILKMQTQFRGLDQKSKLFSMVGIFYEVESSNHEKTLFVIRKAYNHGDTAETLGMYYIIHGHVYAAPTNYSIYRCRMGDSMWQLNSFIDRMMEKRRFNPFSPPKGRRLAKSLEDSKDLDFMMEIFNDFKKEQAES
;
A
#
# COMPACT_ATOMS: atom_id res chain seq x y z
N MET A 1 13.93 -7.49 6.73
CA MET A 1 14.61 -6.63 5.72
C MET A 1 13.57 -5.84 4.94
N GLU A 2 12.45 -6.50 4.59
CA GLU A 2 11.23 -5.94 3.97
C GLU A 2 10.71 -4.64 4.60
N GLU A 3 10.64 -4.51 5.93
CA GLU A 3 10.14 -3.26 6.56
C GLU A 3 10.91 -2.00 6.12
N ARG A 4 12.19 -2.12 5.74
CA ARG A 4 12.95 -0.96 5.24
C ARG A 4 12.56 -0.56 3.82
N GLU A 5 12.13 -1.51 3.00
CA GLU A 5 11.75 -1.25 1.60
C GLU A 5 10.43 -0.47 1.52
N GLU A 6 9.49 -0.76 2.42
CA GLU A 6 8.18 -0.06 2.49
C GLU A 6 8.30 1.44 2.79
N SER A 7 9.41 1.87 3.42
CA SER A 7 9.62 3.26 3.82
C SER A 7 10.25 4.15 2.74
N ILE A 8 10.63 3.59 1.60
CA ILE A 8 11.39 4.27 0.55
C ILE A 8 10.52 4.40 -0.70
N SER A 9 10.64 5.53 -1.39
CA SER A 9 10.10 5.70 -2.74
C SER A 9 11.22 6.09 -3.70
N PHE A 10 11.04 5.73 -4.97
CA PHE A 10 12.01 6.03 -6.02
C PHE A 10 11.34 6.78 -7.19
N VAL A 11 12.05 7.76 -7.74
CA VAL A 11 11.64 8.53 -8.92
C VAL A 11 12.87 8.85 -9.75
N ASP A 12 12.78 8.60 -11.05
CA ASP A 12 13.76 9.12 -12.02
C ASP A 12 13.09 10.10 -12.98
N GLN A 13 13.25 11.38 -12.69
CA GLN A 13 12.72 12.48 -13.49
C GLN A 13 13.31 12.54 -14.91
N ARG A 14 14.53 12.03 -15.12
CA ARG A 14 15.18 12.08 -16.44
C ARG A 14 14.51 11.10 -17.39
N PHE A 15 14.22 9.89 -16.90
CA PHE A 15 13.50 8.89 -17.69
C PHE A 15 12.09 9.38 -18.03
N LEU A 16 11.35 9.87 -17.02
CA LEU A 16 9.98 10.37 -17.19
C LEU A 16 9.88 11.58 -18.12
N GLY A 17 10.90 12.45 -18.13
CA GLY A 17 10.96 13.58 -19.06
C GLY A 17 11.25 13.19 -20.51
N SER A 18 11.85 12.01 -20.74
CA SER A 18 12.20 11.55 -22.08
C SER A 18 11.04 10.88 -22.80
N LYS A 19 10.24 10.07 -22.07
CA LYS A 19 9.12 9.29 -22.61
C LYS A 19 8.04 9.10 -21.55
N PRO A 20 6.75 9.17 -21.93
CA PRO A 20 5.66 8.80 -21.03
C PRO A 20 5.72 7.31 -20.72
N LEU A 21 5.29 6.91 -19.51
CA LEU A 21 5.26 5.51 -19.11
C LEU A 21 4.18 4.72 -19.87
N ASP A 22 4.53 3.50 -20.28
CA ASP A 22 3.66 2.53 -20.92
C ASP A 22 4.03 1.10 -20.50
N ASP A 23 3.18 0.12 -20.83
CA ASP A 23 3.38 -1.28 -20.45
C ASP A 23 4.69 -1.89 -20.99
N THR A 24 5.28 -1.30 -22.03
CA THR A 24 6.51 -1.80 -22.65
C THR A 24 7.77 -1.24 -22.00
N ASN A 25 7.70 0.00 -21.51
CA ASN A 25 8.83 0.72 -20.92
C ASN A 25 8.84 0.71 -19.39
N VAL A 26 7.72 0.35 -18.76
CA VAL A 26 7.57 0.43 -17.30
C VAL A 26 8.56 -0.49 -16.58
N LEU A 27 8.87 -1.67 -17.13
CA LEU A 27 9.89 -2.57 -16.57
C LEU A 27 11.30 -1.99 -16.73
N GLU A 28 11.57 -1.28 -17.83
CA GLU A 28 12.84 -0.59 -18.02
C GLU A 28 12.99 0.55 -17.01
N TYR A 29 11.93 1.34 -16.79
CA TYR A 29 11.90 2.35 -15.74
C TYR A 29 12.13 1.74 -14.35
N PHE A 30 11.42 0.67 -14.02
CA PHE A 30 11.54 -0.03 -12.75
C PHE A 30 12.95 -0.61 -12.52
N SER A 31 13.67 -0.96 -13.58
CA SER A 31 15.05 -1.50 -13.48
C SER A 31 16.06 -0.50 -12.91
N GLY A 32 15.77 0.80 -12.97
CA GLY A 32 16.56 1.85 -12.33
C GLY A 32 16.31 1.98 -10.83
N SER A 33 15.22 1.39 -10.32
CA SER A 33 14.85 1.46 -8.91
C SER A 33 15.73 0.54 -8.04
N PRO A 34 15.93 0.87 -6.76
CA PRO A 34 16.68 0.01 -5.82
C PRO A 34 15.98 -1.32 -5.51
N PHE A 35 14.69 -1.44 -5.85
CA PHE A 35 13.89 -2.65 -5.64
C PHE A 35 14.16 -3.73 -6.69
N TYR A 36 14.76 -3.33 -7.83
CA TYR A 36 15.04 -4.25 -8.92
C TYR A 36 16.37 -4.98 -8.73
N ASP A 37 16.29 -6.30 -8.80
CA ASP A 37 17.47 -7.16 -8.76
C ASP A 37 18.06 -7.31 -10.16
N LYS A 38 19.30 -6.86 -10.34
CA LYS A 38 20.02 -6.94 -11.63
C LYS A 38 20.44 -8.37 -12.01
N SER A 39 20.37 -9.32 -11.08
CA SER A 39 20.63 -10.74 -11.34
C SER A 39 19.39 -11.52 -11.79
N CYS A 40 18.24 -10.85 -11.93
CA CYS A 40 16.99 -11.50 -12.32
C CYS A 40 16.95 -12.00 -13.78
N ASN A 41 16.02 -12.91 -14.05
CA ASN A 41 15.83 -13.53 -15.36
C ASN A 41 15.44 -12.50 -16.43
N ASN A 42 14.80 -11.39 -16.07
CA ASN A 42 14.48 -10.32 -17.00
C ASN A 42 15.73 -9.72 -17.64
N GLU A 43 16.80 -9.51 -16.87
CA GLU A 43 18.05 -8.94 -17.39
C GLU A 43 18.80 -9.97 -18.23
N ILE A 44 18.81 -11.23 -17.80
CA ILE A 44 19.38 -12.34 -18.57
C ILE A 44 18.70 -12.45 -19.94
N LEU A 45 17.36 -12.40 -19.97
CA LEU A 45 16.61 -12.42 -21.21
C LEU A 45 16.84 -11.17 -22.05
N LYS A 46 16.87 -9.98 -21.44
CA LYS A 46 17.17 -8.72 -22.14
C LYS A 46 18.50 -8.82 -22.88
N MET A 47 19.52 -9.43 -22.27
CA MET A 47 20.82 -9.67 -22.92
C MET A 47 20.76 -10.75 -24.00
N GLN A 48 19.96 -11.81 -23.84
CA GLN A 48 19.83 -12.89 -24.82
C GLN A 48 18.98 -12.53 -26.05
N THR A 49 17.94 -11.69 -25.87
CA THR A 49 16.95 -11.38 -26.91
C THR A 49 17.35 -10.21 -27.80
N GLN A 50 18.35 -9.40 -27.42
CA GLN A 50 18.88 -8.27 -28.20
C GLN A 50 19.10 -8.60 -29.70
N PHE A 51 19.37 -9.86 -30.03
CA PHE A 51 19.60 -10.31 -31.41
C PHE A 51 18.57 -11.31 -31.96
N ARG A 52 17.59 -11.76 -31.17
CA ARG A 52 16.79 -12.95 -31.52
C ARG A 52 15.28 -12.75 -31.66
N GLY A 53 14.73 -11.59 -31.30
CA GLY A 53 13.29 -11.30 -31.51
C GLY A 53 12.34 -12.37 -30.92
N LEU A 54 12.76 -13.01 -29.83
CA LEU A 54 12.03 -14.13 -29.22
C LEU A 54 10.89 -13.61 -28.35
N ASP A 55 9.85 -14.44 -28.22
CA ASP A 55 8.77 -14.22 -27.26
C ASP A 55 9.31 -14.31 -25.82
N GLN A 56 9.40 -13.15 -25.16
CA GLN A 56 10.10 -13.00 -23.89
C GLN A 56 9.35 -13.66 -22.73
N LYS A 57 8.01 -13.65 -22.75
CA LYS A 57 7.18 -14.14 -21.64
C LYS A 57 7.24 -15.65 -21.49
N SER A 58 7.03 -16.39 -22.58
CA SER A 58 7.08 -17.87 -22.56
C SER A 58 8.43 -18.40 -22.07
N LYS A 59 9.52 -17.72 -22.44
CA LYS A 59 10.87 -18.10 -22.00
C LYS A 59 11.15 -17.74 -20.54
N LEU A 60 10.53 -16.69 -20.00
CA LEU A 60 10.66 -16.30 -18.60
C LEU A 60 10.18 -17.42 -17.66
N PHE A 61 9.04 -18.03 -17.95
CA PHE A 61 8.50 -19.16 -17.19
C PHE A 61 9.31 -20.46 -17.35
N SER A 62 10.13 -20.58 -18.39
CA SER A 62 11.01 -21.74 -18.55
C SER A 62 12.29 -21.66 -17.68
N MET A 63 12.64 -20.47 -17.20
CA MET A 63 13.85 -20.22 -16.43
C MET A 63 13.57 -20.21 -14.93
N VAL A 64 14.37 -20.95 -14.17
CA VAL A 64 14.35 -20.92 -12.70
C VAL A 64 15.01 -19.64 -12.22
N GLY A 65 14.42 -18.97 -11.22
CA GLY A 65 14.98 -17.75 -10.63
C GLY A 65 13.97 -16.62 -10.45
N ILE A 66 14.47 -15.46 -10.05
CA ILE A 66 13.64 -14.26 -9.81
C ILE A 66 13.28 -13.63 -11.15
N PHE A 67 12.02 -13.24 -11.29
CA PHE A 67 11.56 -12.44 -12.41
C PHE A 67 10.58 -11.36 -11.96
N TYR A 68 10.43 -10.35 -12.82
CA TYR A 68 9.49 -9.25 -12.64
C TYR A 68 8.50 -9.24 -13.80
N GLU A 69 7.22 -9.11 -13.50
CA GLU A 69 6.16 -9.01 -14.50
C GLU A 69 5.23 -7.85 -14.15
N VAL A 70 4.71 -7.17 -15.18
CA VAL A 70 3.62 -6.20 -15.03
C VAL A 70 2.31 -7.00 -14.95
N GLU A 71 1.71 -7.04 -13.77
CA GLU A 71 0.47 -7.79 -13.52
C GLU A 71 -0.75 -7.03 -14.03
N SER A 72 -0.79 -5.72 -13.78
CA SER A 72 -1.92 -4.87 -14.15
C SER A 72 -1.46 -3.44 -14.43
N SER A 73 -2.15 -2.79 -15.36
CA SER A 73 -1.97 -1.38 -15.68
C SER A 73 -3.32 -0.69 -15.84
N ASN A 74 -3.39 0.57 -15.43
CA ASN A 74 -4.58 1.39 -15.59
C ASN A 74 -4.66 1.97 -17.02
N HIS A 75 -5.88 2.21 -17.51
CA HIS A 75 -6.13 2.82 -18.82
C HIS A 75 -5.46 4.18 -19.00
N GLU A 76 -5.39 4.97 -17.93
CA GLU A 76 -4.73 6.28 -17.93
C GLU A 76 -3.20 6.21 -17.85
N LYS A 77 -2.63 4.99 -17.74
CA LYS A 77 -1.17 4.77 -17.59
C LYS A 77 -0.57 5.53 -16.40
N THR A 78 -1.38 5.76 -15.37
CA THR A 78 -1.01 6.45 -14.14
C THR A 78 -0.61 5.48 -13.03
N LEU A 79 -1.10 4.25 -13.08
CA LEU A 79 -0.86 3.19 -12.10
C LEU A 79 -0.41 1.91 -12.83
N PHE A 80 0.71 1.35 -12.38
CA PHE A 80 1.20 0.03 -12.78
C PHE A 80 1.49 -0.81 -11.55
N VAL A 81 1.13 -2.09 -11.61
CA VAL A 81 1.43 -3.09 -10.58
C VAL A 81 2.47 -4.05 -11.12
N ILE A 82 3.63 -4.08 -10.47
CA ILE A 82 4.73 -4.99 -10.80
C ILE A 82 4.80 -6.07 -9.74
N ARG A 83 4.77 -7.32 -10.19
CA ARG A 83 4.95 -8.50 -9.36
C ARG A 83 6.40 -8.95 -9.43
N LYS A 84 7.00 -9.17 -8.27
CA LYS A 84 8.26 -9.90 -8.11
C LYS A 84 7.92 -11.33 -7.72
N ALA A 85 8.37 -12.28 -8.53
CA ALA A 85 8.11 -13.69 -8.31
C ALA A 85 9.39 -14.51 -8.44
N TYR A 86 9.43 -15.64 -7.75
CA TYR A 86 10.46 -16.66 -7.89
C TYR A 86 9.87 -17.85 -8.64
N ASN A 87 10.49 -18.22 -9.76
CA ASN A 87 10.12 -19.43 -10.48
C ASN A 87 10.94 -20.61 -9.97
N HIS A 88 10.27 -21.62 -9.42
CA HIS A 88 10.88 -22.90 -9.04
C HIS A 88 10.99 -23.88 -10.23
N GLY A 89 10.52 -23.50 -11.42
CA GLY A 89 10.56 -24.28 -12.66
C GLY A 89 9.20 -24.84 -13.05
N ASP A 90 8.40 -25.26 -12.06
CA ASP A 90 7.02 -25.76 -12.25
C ASP A 90 5.98 -24.75 -11.73
N THR A 91 6.31 -24.04 -10.64
CA THR A 91 5.42 -23.08 -9.99
C THR A 91 6.13 -21.76 -9.72
N ALA A 92 5.38 -20.67 -9.89
CA ALA A 92 5.85 -19.31 -9.63
C ALA A 92 5.27 -18.79 -8.30
N GLU A 93 6.16 -18.54 -7.35
CA GLU A 93 5.83 -17.99 -6.04
C GLU A 93 5.92 -16.46 -6.06
N THR A 94 4.90 -15.76 -5.57
CA THR A 94 4.96 -14.30 -5.40
C THR A 94 5.86 -13.97 -4.21
N LEU A 95 6.93 -13.22 -4.45
CA LEU A 95 7.77 -12.68 -3.37
C LEU A 95 7.30 -11.31 -2.90
N GLY A 96 6.78 -10.48 -3.81
CA GLY A 96 6.36 -9.12 -3.46
C GLY A 96 5.70 -8.39 -4.60
N MET A 97 5.09 -7.25 -4.27
CA MET A 97 4.41 -6.37 -5.21
C MET A 97 4.98 -4.96 -5.11
N TYR A 98 5.02 -4.25 -6.22
CA TYR A 98 5.47 -2.87 -6.31
C TYR A 98 4.47 -2.07 -7.13
N TYR A 99 4.20 -0.85 -6.69
CA TYR A 99 3.29 0.07 -7.34
C TYR A 99 4.06 1.21 -7.97
N ILE A 100 3.71 1.56 -9.21
CA ILE A 100 4.22 2.76 -9.87
C ILE A 100 3.04 3.70 -10.05
N ILE A 101 2.99 4.76 -9.26
CA ILE A 101 1.91 5.75 -9.23
C ILE A 101 2.48 7.08 -9.71
N HIS A 102 1.99 7.59 -10.85
CA HIS A 102 2.46 8.84 -11.44
C HIS A 102 3.99 8.93 -11.57
N GLY A 103 4.64 7.81 -11.87
CA GLY A 103 6.10 7.70 -11.97
C GLY A 103 6.82 7.48 -10.63
N HIS A 104 6.15 7.55 -9.49
CA HIS A 104 6.74 7.19 -8.21
C HIS A 104 6.63 5.68 -7.98
N VAL A 105 7.77 5.04 -7.70
CA VAL A 105 7.83 3.61 -7.38
C VAL A 105 7.75 3.42 -5.86
N TYR A 106 6.81 2.58 -5.44
CA TYR A 106 6.56 2.20 -4.05
C TYR A 106 6.59 0.68 -3.89
N ALA A 107 7.14 0.20 -2.79
CA ALA A 107 6.91 -1.19 -2.38
C ALA A 107 5.49 -1.33 -1.81
N ALA A 108 4.79 -2.39 -2.19
CA ALA A 108 3.49 -2.68 -1.60
C ALA A 108 3.67 -3.08 -0.13
N PRO A 109 2.77 -2.63 0.78
CA PRO A 109 2.85 -3.02 2.16
C PRO A 109 2.56 -4.51 2.31
N THR A 110 3.36 -5.18 3.14
CA THR A 110 3.11 -6.58 3.52
C THR A 110 1.82 -6.69 4.33
N ASN A 111 1.20 -7.88 4.31
CA ASN A 111 0.01 -8.18 5.13
C ASN A 111 0.26 -7.89 6.62
N TYR A 112 1.49 -8.12 7.07
CA TYR A 112 1.91 -7.82 8.43
C TYR A 112 1.83 -6.32 8.73
N SER A 113 2.37 -5.47 7.85
CA SER A 113 2.31 -4.01 7.98
C SER A 113 0.88 -3.49 7.99
N ILE A 114 0.02 -4.03 7.12
CA ILE A 114 -1.40 -3.67 7.09
C ILE A 114 -2.07 -4.02 8.42
N TYR A 115 -1.89 -5.26 8.89
CA TYR A 115 -2.47 -5.71 10.16
C TYR A 115 -1.97 -4.87 11.35
N ARG A 116 -0.67 -4.58 11.40
CA ARG A 116 -0.05 -3.75 12.43
C ARG A 116 -0.62 -2.33 12.45
N CYS A 117 -0.80 -1.71 11.28
CA CYS A 117 -1.40 -0.39 11.15
C CYS A 117 -2.84 -0.41 11.70
N ARG A 118 -3.67 -1.34 11.23
CA ARG A 118 -5.08 -1.46 11.65
C ARG A 118 -5.24 -1.73 13.15
N MET A 119 -4.39 -2.60 13.71
CA MET A 119 -4.38 -2.89 15.14
C MET A 119 -3.92 -1.66 15.94
N GLY A 120 -2.88 -0.97 15.47
CA GLY A 120 -2.41 0.28 16.08
C GLY A 120 -3.49 1.36 16.09
N ASP A 121 -4.20 1.53 14.98
CA ASP A 121 -5.31 2.48 14.85
C ASP A 121 -6.44 2.14 15.82
N SER A 122 -6.81 0.86 15.92
CA SER A 122 -7.84 0.38 16.85
C SER A 122 -7.46 0.65 18.31
N MET A 123 -6.21 0.35 18.69
CA MET A 123 -5.70 0.61 20.04
C MET A 123 -5.62 2.11 20.34
N TRP A 124 -5.22 2.92 19.36
CA TRP A 124 -5.17 4.37 19.51
C TRP A 124 -6.56 4.97 19.70
N GLN A 125 -7.55 4.49 18.96
CA GLN A 125 -8.96 4.89 19.14
C GLN A 125 -9.48 4.52 20.53
N LEU A 126 -9.19 3.29 21.01
CA LEU A 126 -9.58 2.86 22.36
C LEU A 126 -8.91 3.70 23.45
N ASN A 127 -7.61 3.99 23.32
CA ASN A 127 -6.92 4.83 24.30
C ASN A 127 -7.48 6.26 24.30
N SER A 128 -7.71 6.84 23.11
CA SER A 128 -8.31 8.16 22.96
C SER A 128 -9.72 8.23 23.55
N PHE A 129 -10.50 7.15 23.40
CA PHE A 129 -11.81 7.03 24.02
C PHE A 129 -11.72 7.02 25.56
N ILE A 130 -10.81 6.22 26.12
CA ILE A 130 -10.60 6.15 27.57
C ILE A 130 -10.18 7.50 28.14
N ASP A 131 -9.25 8.21 27.48
CA ASP A 131 -8.79 9.53 27.90
C ASP A 131 -9.95 10.54 27.93
N ARG A 132 -10.78 10.56 26.88
CA ARG A 132 -11.99 11.39 26.82
C ARG A 132 -12.97 11.06 27.95
N MET A 133 -13.15 9.77 28.27
CA MET A 133 -14.03 9.33 29.36
C MET A 133 -13.47 9.72 30.74
N MET A 134 -12.15 9.63 30.94
CA MET A 134 -11.51 10.05 32.18
C MET A 134 -11.60 11.57 32.41
N GLU A 135 -11.49 12.37 31.35
CA GLU A 135 -11.70 13.81 31.41
C GLU A 135 -13.14 14.14 31.84
N LYS A 136 -14.15 13.46 31.26
CA LYS A 136 -15.56 13.59 31.67
C LYS A 136 -15.77 13.16 33.14
N ARG A 137 -15.04 12.16 33.65
CA ARG A 137 -15.14 11.72 35.07
C ARG A 137 -14.57 12.73 36.07
N ARG A 138 -13.67 13.63 35.66
CA ARG A 138 -13.27 14.79 36.48
C ARG A 138 -14.36 15.87 36.55
N PHE A 139 -15.62 15.51 36.32
CA PHE A 139 -16.79 16.31 36.63
C PHE A 139 -16.79 16.63 38.13
N ASN A 140 -16.29 17.81 38.45
CA ASN A 140 -16.37 18.35 39.79
C ASN A 140 -17.72 19.07 39.91
N PRO A 141 -18.67 18.57 40.70
CA PRO A 141 -20.02 19.14 40.82
C PRO A 141 -20.00 20.58 41.35
N PHE A 142 -18.91 20.99 42.00
CA PHE A 142 -18.70 22.34 42.53
C PHE A 142 -17.90 23.25 41.59
N SER A 143 -17.43 22.75 40.45
CA SER A 143 -16.94 23.64 39.38
C SER A 143 -18.14 24.22 38.66
N PRO A 144 -18.42 25.54 38.79
CA PRO A 144 -19.55 26.13 38.11
C PRO A 144 -19.38 25.91 36.61
N PRO A 145 -20.44 25.50 35.90
CA PRO A 145 -20.36 25.30 34.47
C PRO A 145 -20.09 26.68 33.87
N LYS A 146 -18.89 26.90 33.33
CA LYS A 146 -18.59 28.10 32.55
C LYS A 146 -19.51 28.11 31.33
N GLY A 147 -20.69 28.74 31.46
CA GLY A 147 -21.52 29.38 30.44
C GLY A 147 -21.86 28.68 29.11
N ARG A 148 -21.31 27.51 28.78
CA ARG A 148 -21.50 26.81 27.49
C ARG A 148 -22.45 25.61 27.57
N ARG A 149 -23.33 25.56 28.57
CA ARG A 149 -24.23 24.41 28.78
C ARG A 149 -25.31 24.24 27.69
N LEU A 150 -25.66 25.28 26.93
CA LEU A 150 -26.63 25.12 25.83
C LEU A 150 -26.00 24.52 24.55
N ALA A 151 -24.74 24.84 24.26
CA ALA A 151 -24.01 24.21 23.15
C ALA A 151 -23.65 22.75 23.46
N LYS A 152 -23.43 22.41 24.73
CA LYS A 152 -22.99 21.08 25.13
C LYS A 152 -24.08 20.01 25.04
N SER A 153 -25.37 20.35 25.19
CA SER A 153 -26.45 19.39 24.89
C SER A 153 -26.47 18.98 23.41
N LEU A 154 -26.10 19.91 22.51
CA LEU A 154 -25.99 19.63 21.08
C LEU A 154 -24.71 18.84 20.77
N GLU A 155 -23.59 19.13 21.43
CA GLU A 155 -22.37 18.32 21.31
C GLU A 155 -22.56 16.92 21.94
N ASP A 156 -23.25 16.79 23.07
CA ASP A 156 -23.56 15.51 23.71
C ASP A 156 -24.43 14.64 22.80
N SER A 157 -25.36 15.27 22.05
CA SER A 157 -26.11 14.55 21.00
C SER A 157 -25.20 14.10 19.85
N LYS A 158 -24.24 14.93 19.43
CA LYS A 158 -23.28 14.60 18.36
C LYS A 158 -22.26 13.55 18.78
N ASP A 159 -21.79 13.55 20.02
CA ASP A 159 -20.87 12.54 20.56
C ASP A 159 -21.56 11.18 20.68
N LEU A 160 -22.84 11.17 21.07
CA LEU A 160 -23.68 9.95 21.07
C LEU A 160 -23.99 9.50 19.65
N ASP A 161 -24.29 10.43 18.74
CA ASP A 161 -24.44 10.15 17.31
C ASP A 161 -23.15 9.54 16.76
N PHE A 162 -21.99 10.11 17.09
CA PHE A 162 -20.68 9.61 16.70
C PHE A 162 -20.42 8.21 17.29
N MET A 163 -20.79 7.96 18.55
CA MET A 163 -20.74 6.60 19.11
C MET A 163 -21.66 5.65 18.36
N MET A 164 -22.90 6.04 18.07
CA MET A 164 -23.84 5.23 17.30
C MET A 164 -23.37 5.01 15.86
N GLU A 165 -22.72 5.98 15.25
CA GLU A 165 -22.11 5.90 13.93
C GLU A 165 -20.97 4.88 13.93
N ILE A 166 -20.03 4.96 14.88
CA ILE A 166 -18.98 3.95 15.05
C ILE A 166 -19.57 2.56 15.26
N PHE A 167 -20.55 2.41 16.16
CA PHE A 167 -21.17 1.10 16.41
C PHE A 167 -21.93 0.56 15.19
N ASN A 168 -22.59 1.42 14.43
CA ASN A 168 -23.32 1.03 13.23
C ASN A 168 -22.35 0.65 12.09
N ASP A 169 -21.25 1.39 11.92
CA ASP A 169 -20.21 1.06 10.94
C ASP A 169 -19.57 -0.29 11.25
N PHE A 170 -19.22 -0.53 12.52
CA PHE A 170 -18.75 -1.85 12.97
C PHE A 170 -19.76 -2.96 12.68
N LYS A 171 -21.05 -2.71 12.93
CA LYS A 171 -22.09 -3.71 12.71
C LYS A 171 -22.32 -3.98 11.21
N LYS A 172 -22.11 -2.98 10.35
CA LYS A 172 -22.25 -3.09 8.89
C LYS A 172 -21.08 -3.87 8.29
N GLU A 173 -19.84 -3.59 8.71
CA GLU A 173 -18.66 -4.35 8.27
C GLU A 173 -18.76 -5.84 8.64
N GLN A 174 -19.35 -6.16 9.80
CA GLN A 174 -19.60 -7.55 10.22
C GLN A 174 -20.73 -8.24 9.43
N ALA A 175 -21.59 -7.49 8.75
CA ALA A 175 -22.69 -8.04 7.95
C ALA A 175 -22.33 -8.20 6.46
N GLU A 176 -21.31 -7.50 5.97
CA GLU A 176 -20.82 -7.58 4.58
C GLU A 176 -19.68 -8.60 4.40
N SER A 177 -19.10 -9.13 5.48
CA SER A 177 -18.19 -10.29 5.47
C SER A 177 -18.94 -11.61 5.58
#